data_AF-A0A9E6W067-F1
#
_entry.id   AF-A0A9E6W067-F1
#
_cell.length_a   1.000
_cell.length_b   1.000
_cell.length_c   1.000
_cell.angle_alpha   90.00
_cell.angle_beta   90.00
_cell.angle_gamma   90.00
#
_symmetry.space_group_name_H-M   'P 1'
#
loop_
_entity.id
_entity.type
_entity.pdbx_description
1 polymer ?
#
loop_
_entity_poly.entity_id
_entity_poly.type
_entity_poly.pdbx_seq_one_letter_code
_entity_poly.pdbx_strand_id
1 'polypeptide(L)'
;MKNFFMHKCGGRRYHRSDDMSDHHSSHRRRHRRGGRLFDYGELRLLLLSMIAEQPRHGYELIKLIEERFGGSYSPSPGVIYPTLSWLDDMGYALIGEEKSSGRKSYRITEEGEAFLTANRAAADALFSRTGRGPGRMPSPVLRAMENLKVAMRLRLKEGEISKGAATDIAAAIDAAAQVIEKSK
;
A
#
# COMPACT_ATOMS: atom_id res chain seq x y z
N MET A 1 -25.10 76.82 -9.47
CA MET A 1 -26.12 76.46 -8.45
C MET A 1 -25.49 75.44 -7.51
N LYS A 2 -25.20 75.76 -6.22
CA LYS A 2 -26.07 75.54 -5.02
C LYS A 2 -26.45 74.05 -4.89
N ASN A 3 -26.09 73.24 -3.90
CA ASN A 3 -25.88 73.40 -2.44
C ASN A 3 -24.91 72.28 -1.96
N PHE A 4 -23.97 72.49 -1.02
CA PHE A 4 -24.09 72.71 0.43
C PHE A 4 -24.69 71.53 1.22
N PHE A 5 -23.83 70.68 1.79
CA PHE A 5 -24.02 70.20 3.17
C PHE A 5 -22.67 69.94 3.87
N MET A 6 -22.34 70.90 4.75
CA MET A 6 -21.57 70.77 6.00
C MET A 6 -22.10 69.58 6.83
N HIS A 7 -21.39 68.84 7.68
CA HIS A 7 -20.42 69.27 8.68
C HIS A 7 -19.75 68.04 9.36
N LYS A 8 -18.43 68.17 9.59
CA LYS A 8 -17.67 67.96 10.84
C LYS A 8 -17.88 66.73 11.74
N CYS A 9 -16.72 66.15 12.08
CA CYS A 9 -16.16 65.84 13.43
C CYS A 9 -15.52 64.45 13.39
N GLY A 10 -14.27 64.18 13.77
CA GLY A 10 -13.22 64.93 14.44
C GLY A 10 -12.33 63.88 15.14
N GLY A 11 -11.04 64.18 15.34
CA GLY A 11 -10.24 63.45 16.34
C GLY A 11 -8.91 62.89 15.85
N ARG A 12 -7.87 63.70 16.01
CA ARG A 12 -6.44 63.35 15.98
C ARG A 12 -6.11 62.11 16.83
N ARG A 13 -5.05 61.38 16.43
CA ARG A 13 -3.90 61.07 17.29
C ARG A 13 -2.70 60.60 16.47
N TYR A 14 -1.60 61.34 16.59
CA TYR A 14 -0.24 60.87 16.29
C TYR A 14 0.30 60.11 17.52
N HIS A 15 1.10 59.06 17.31
CA HIS A 15 2.24 58.55 18.12
C HIS A 15 2.55 57.13 17.59
N ARG A 16 3.65 56.89 16.86
CA ARG A 16 5.06 56.72 17.27
C ARG A 16 5.38 55.26 17.68
N SER A 17 6.53 54.81 17.17
CA SER A 17 7.43 53.73 17.60
C SER A 17 7.07 52.27 17.27
N ASP A 18 7.82 51.75 16.29
CA ASP A 18 8.76 50.63 16.43
C ASP A 18 8.50 49.65 17.59
N ASP A 19 8.21 48.39 17.28
CA ASP A 19 8.94 47.23 17.83
C ASP A 19 8.75 45.98 16.95
N MET A 20 9.76 45.13 17.00
CA MET A 20 10.12 44.02 16.14
C MET A 20 9.31 42.73 16.37
N SER A 21 9.43 41.85 15.39
CA SER A 21 9.33 40.39 15.48
C SER A 21 7.92 39.80 15.39
N ASP A 22 7.61 39.18 14.24
CA ASP A 22 7.20 37.77 14.31
C ASP A 22 7.50 37.02 13.00
N HIS A 23 8.33 36.00 13.18
CA HIS A 23 8.66 34.98 12.21
C HIS A 23 7.42 34.14 11.91
N HIS A 24 6.83 34.28 10.73
CA HIS A 24 6.08 33.17 10.12
C HIS A 24 6.56 32.89 8.70
N SER A 25 7.71 32.23 8.66
CA SER A 25 8.08 31.29 7.60
C SER A 25 7.06 30.15 7.53
N SER A 26 5.89 30.35 6.91
CA SER A 26 5.13 29.23 6.37
C SER A 26 5.54 29.03 4.92
N HIS A 27 6.62 28.27 4.80
CA HIS A 27 7.06 27.66 3.56
C HIS A 27 5.86 27.14 2.78
N ARG A 28 5.70 27.71 1.58
CA ARG A 28 5.02 27.08 0.46
C ARG A 28 5.48 25.63 0.37
N ARG A 29 4.70 24.69 0.93
CA ARG A 29 4.75 23.29 0.54
C ARG A 29 4.23 23.27 -0.88
N ARG A 30 5.14 23.59 -1.82
CA ARG A 30 5.01 23.23 -3.21
C ARG A 30 4.61 21.76 -3.19
N HIS A 31 3.35 21.48 -3.45
CA HIS A 31 2.93 20.19 -3.97
C HIS A 31 3.75 20.01 -5.24
N ARG A 32 4.94 19.42 -5.07
CA ARG A 32 5.61 18.73 -6.15
C ARG A 32 4.51 17.83 -6.69
N ARG A 33 4.08 18.10 -7.92
CA ARG A 33 3.55 17.06 -8.81
C ARG A 33 4.68 16.03 -8.94
N GLY A 34 4.86 15.22 -7.89
CA GLY A 34 5.68 14.05 -7.93
C GLY A 34 4.97 13.13 -8.90
N GLY A 35 5.69 12.70 -9.94
CA GLY A 35 5.23 11.58 -10.74
C GLY A 35 4.80 10.46 -9.80
N ARG A 36 3.73 9.77 -10.15
CA ARG A 36 3.26 8.64 -9.34
C ARG A 36 4.40 7.63 -9.29
N LEU A 37 4.72 7.14 -8.10
CA LEU A 37 5.74 6.10 -7.92
C LEU A 37 5.38 4.79 -8.62
N PHE A 38 4.07 4.61 -8.87
CA PHE A 38 3.50 3.54 -9.67
C PHE A 38 2.59 4.15 -10.73
N ASP A 39 2.64 3.60 -11.94
CA ASP A 39 1.51 3.77 -12.85
C ASP A 39 0.29 2.97 -12.38
N TYR A 40 -0.84 3.13 -13.06
CA TYR A 40 -2.07 2.43 -12.69
C TYR A 40 -1.98 0.91 -12.85
N GLY A 41 -1.25 0.41 -13.85
CA GLY A 41 -1.07 -1.03 -14.07
C GLY A 41 -0.22 -1.66 -12.98
N GLU A 42 0.86 -1.00 -12.62
CA GLU A 42 1.75 -1.42 -11.56
C GLU A 42 1.06 -1.43 -10.20
N LEU A 43 0.27 -0.39 -9.89
CA LEU A 43 -0.48 -0.35 -8.64
C LEU A 43 -1.55 -1.46 -8.58
N ARG A 44 -2.22 -1.77 -9.70
CA ARG A 44 -3.18 -2.89 -9.76
C ARG A 44 -2.50 -4.22 -9.42
N LEU A 45 -1.36 -4.50 -10.05
CA LEU A 45 -0.59 -5.72 -9.78
C LEU A 45 -0.09 -5.77 -8.34
N LEU A 46 0.38 -4.65 -7.80
CA LEU A 46 0.81 -4.56 -6.41
C LEU A 46 -0.34 -4.87 -5.44
N LEU A 47 -1.49 -4.21 -5.59
CA LEU A 47 -2.63 -4.46 -4.70
C LEU A 47 -3.16 -5.89 -4.81
N LEU A 48 -3.27 -6.40 -6.04
CA LEU A 48 -3.73 -7.77 -6.29
C LEU A 48 -2.79 -8.80 -5.64
N SER A 49 -1.47 -8.60 -5.75
CA SER A 49 -0.48 -9.48 -5.13
C SER A 49 -0.56 -9.46 -3.59
N MET A 50 -0.81 -8.30 -2.98
CA MET A 50 -0.97 -8.19 -1.52
C MET A 50 -2.25 -8.85 -1.01
N ILE A 51 -3.33 -8.78 -1.79
CA ILE A 51 -4.61 -9.45 -1.49
C ILE A 51 -4.52 -10.96 -1.74
N ALA A 52 -3.65 -11.41 -2.65
CA ALA A 52 -3.37 -12.82 -2.89
C ALA A 52 -2.67 -13.50 -1.71
N GLU A 53 -1.91 -12.75 -0.91
CA GLU A 53 -1.28 -13.28 0.30
C GLU A 53 -2.29 -13.57 1.40
N GLN A 54 -3.22 -12.65 1.63
CA GLN A 54 -4.33 -12.78 2.56
C GLN A 54 -5.40 -11.74 2.21
N PRO A 55 -6.69 -11.98 2.54
CA PRO A 55 -7.70 -10.94 2.44
C PRO A 55 -7.32 -9.71 3.26
N ARG A 56 -7.51 -8.51 2.71
CA ARG A 56 -7.09 -7.25 3.34
C ARG A 56 -8.11 -6.13 3.16
N HIS A 57 -8.15 -5.21 4.11
CA HIS A 57 -8.89 -3.96 3.98
C HIS A 57 -8.09 -2.92 3.19
N GLY A 58 -8.79 -2.01 2.50
CA GLY A 58 -8.13 -0.95 1.72
C GLY A 58 -7.16 -0.08 2.55
N TYR A 59 -7.50 0.19 3.81
CA TYR A 59 -6.62 0.96 4.70
C TYR A 59 -5.38 0.18 5.15
N GLU A 60 -5.49 -1.15 5.32
CA GLU A 60 -4.34 -2.00 5.60
C GLU A 60 -3.36 -2.01 4.43
N LEU A 61 -3.87 -2.03 3.20
CA LEU A 61 -3.05 -1.94 1.99
C LEU A 61 -2.27 -0.62 1.95
N ILE A 62 -2.90 0.51 2.31
CA ILE A 62 -2.21 1.81 2.42
C ILE A 62 -1.04 1.73 3.40
N LYS A 63 -1.30 1.24 4.62
CA LYS A 63 -0.27 1.13 5.66
C LYS A 63 0.87 0.20 5.27
N LEU A 64 0.55 -0.96 4.74
CA LEU A 64 1.56 -1.94 4.33
C LEU A 64 2.44 -1.42 3.20
N ILE A 65 1.87 -0.65 2.26
CA ILE A 65 2.67 0.02 1.24
C ILE A 65 3.58 1.04 1.92
N GLU A 66 3.06 1.91 2.78
CA GLU A 66 3.86 2.89 3.52
C GLU A 66 5.02 2.28 4.31
N GLU A 67 4.76 1.21 5.04
CA GLU A 67 5.77 0.45 5.80
C GLU A 67 6.83 -0.15 4.88
N ARG A 68 6.42 -0.77 3.76
CA ARG A 68 7.37 -1.35 2.78
C ARG A 68 8.26 -0.29 2.12
N PHE A 69 7.81 0.95 2.05
CA PHE A 69 8.57 2.09 1.56
C PHE A 69 9.31 2.85 2.67
N GLY A 70 9.37 2.31 3.90
CA GLY A 70 10.04 2.96 5.02
C GLY A 70 9.49 4.36 5.32
N GLY A 71 8.18 4.56 5.10
CA GLY A 71 7.51 5.86 5.27
C GLY A 71 7.79 6.89 4.17
N SER A 72 8.62 6.56 3.17
CA SER A 72 8.96 7.50 2.08
C SER A 72 7.85 7.69 1.06
N TYR A 73 6.86 6.79 1.02
CA TYR A 73 5.72 6.83 0.13
C TYR A 73 4.50 6.19 0.77
N SER A 74 3.37 6.92 0.84
CA SER A 74 2.07 6.40 1.24
C SER A 74 1.03 6.74 0.17
N PRO A 75 0.36 5.76 -0.45
CA PRO A 75 -0.63 6.02 -1.49
C PRO A 75 -1.90 6.61 -0.86
N SER A 76 -2.49 7.61 -1.52
CA SER A 76 -3.72 8.21 -1.00
C SER A 76 -4.93 7.28 -1.17
N PRO A 77 -5.94 7.40 -0.30
CA PRO A 77 -7.23 6.72 -0.48
C PRO A 77 -7.83 6.91 -1.87
N GLY A 78 -7.71 8.13 -2.43
CA GLY A 78 -8.22 8.48 -3.76
C GLY A 78 -7.52 7.79 -4.93
N VAL A 79 -6.43 7.06 -4.68
CA VAL A 79 -5.76 6.21 -5.68
C VAL A 79 -6.00 4.73 -5.38
N ILE A 80 -6.03 4.35 -4.10
CA ILE A 80 -6.26 2.95 -3.68
C ILE A 80 -7.69 2.50 -3.99
N TYR A 81 -8.70 3.20 -3.49
CA TYR A 81 -10.08 2.72 -3.61
C TYR A 81 -10.59 2.64 -5.05
N PRO A 82 -10.28 3.60 -5.96
CA PRO A 82 -10.62 3.43 -7.37
C PRO A 82 -9.91 2.25 -8.03
N THR A 83 -8.68 1.95 -7.60
CA THR A 83 -7.94 0.79 -8.12
C THR A 83 -8.53 -0.53 -7.63
N LEU A 84 -8.96 -0.59 -6.37
CA LEU A 84 -9.64 -1.73 -5.80
C LEU A 84 -11.03 -1.95 -6.43
N SER A 85 -11.78 -0.87 -6.67
CA SER A 85 -13.04 -0.93 -7.42
C SER A 85 -12.82 -1.51 -8.81
N TRP A 86 -11.77 -1.07 -9.51
CA TRP A 86 -11.46 -1.62 -10.83
C TRP A 86 -11.12 -3.12 -10.78
N LEU A 87 -10.39 -3.57 -9.75
CA LEU A 87 -10.09 -5.00 -9.57
C LEU A 87 -11.37 -5.83 -9.30
N ASP A 88 -12.32 -5.26 -8.56
CA ASP A 88 -13.65 -5.83 -8.31
C ASP A 88 -14.47 -5.90 -9.60
N ASP A 89 -14.55 -4.78 -10.34
CA ASP A 89 -15.27 -4.66 -11.61
C ASP A 89 -14.75 -5.64 -12.69
N MET A 90 -13.45 -5.91 -12.70
CA MET A 90 -12.82 -6.88 -13.62
C MET A 90 -12.90 -8.33 -13.11
N GLY A 91 -13.45 -8.55 -11.92
CA GLY A 91 -13.57 -9.87 -11.32
C GLY A 91 -12.24 -10.47 -10.87
N TYR A 92 -11.19 -9.65 -10.65
CA TYR A 92 -9.89 -10.11 -10.14
C TYR A 92 -9.82 -10.12 -8.61
N ALA A 93 -10.63 -9.29 -7.97
CA ALA A 93 -10.85 -9.31 -6.53
C ALA A 93 -12.36 -9.29 -6.26
N LEU A 94 -12.76 -9.68 -5.06
CA LEU A 94 -14.13 -9.56 -4.59
C LEU A 94 -14.14 -8.91 -3.21
N ILE A 95 -15.13 -8.04 -3.00
CA ILE A 95 -15.42 -7.48 -1.69
C ILE A 95 -16.20 -8.50 -0.86
N GLY A 96 -15.57 -9.02 0.19
CA GLY A 96 -16.20 -9.88 1.19
C GLY A 96 -16.37 -9.18 2.53
N GLU A 97 -17.50 -9.42 3.20
CA GLU A 97 -17.69 -8.99 4.58
C GLU A 97 -16.92 -9.90 5.52
N GLU A 98 -16.07 -9.31 6.36
CA GLU A 98 -15.41 -10.07 7.41
C GLU A 98 -16.42 -10.33 8.55
N LYS A 99 -16.74 -11.61 8.77
CA LYS A 99 -17.72 -12.06 9.78
C LYS A 99 -17.42 -11.56 11.20
N SER A 100 -16.16 -11.21 11.50
CA SER A 100 -15.73 -10.78 12.83
C SER A 100 -15.81 -9.26 13.07
N SER A 101 -15.78 -8.44 12.02
CA SER A 101 -15.66 -6.97 12.17
C SER A 101 -16.72 -6.18 11.40
N GLY A 102 -17.48 -6.83 10.50
CA GLY A 102 -18.42 -6.17 9.60
C GLY A 102 -17.74 -5.26 8.58
N ARG A 103 -16.41 -5.27 8.49
CA ARG A 103 -15.65 -4.43 7.56
C ARG A 103 -15.47 -5.15 6.23
N LYS A 104 -15.50 -4.36 5.15
CA LYS A 104 -15.29 -4.82 3.77
C LYS A 104 -13.83 -5.17 3.54
N SER A 105 -13.52 -6.44 3.35
CA SER A 105 -12.20 -6.96 2.98
C SER A 105 -12.19 -7.32 1.49
N TYR A 106 -11.04 -7.18 0.84
CA TYR A 106 -10.86 -7.65 -0.53
C TYR A 106 -10.18 -9.01 -0.51
N ARG A 107 -10.65 -9.93 -1.34
CA ARG A 107 -10.09 -11.27 -1.55
C ARG A 107 -9.85 -11.49 -3.04
N ILE A 108 -8.78 -12.18 -3.40
CA ILE A 108 -8.49 -12.53 -4.80
C ILE A 108 -9.45 -13.62 -5.32
N THR A 109 -9.80 -13.56 -6.60
CA THR A 109 -10.57 -14.59 -7.32
C THR A 109 -9.66 -15.57 -8.06
N GLU A 110 -10.23 -16.63 -8.63
CA GLU A 110 -9.45 -17.55 -9.49
C GLU A 110 -8.93 -16.82 -10.75
N GLU A 111 -9.73 -15.94 -11.34
CA GLU A 111 -9.36 -15.11 -12.47
C GLU A 111 -8.23 -14.13 -12.10
N GLY A 112 -8.31 -13.53 -10.90
CA GLY A 112 -7.27 -12.67 -10.36
C GLY A 112 -5.96 -13.41 -10.14
N GLU A 113 -6.01 -14.65 -9.70
CA GLU A 113 -4.82 -15.49 -9.53
C GLU A 113 -4.19 -15.89 -10.86
N ALA A 114 -5.02 -16.22 -11.85
CA ALA A 114 -4.54 -16.48 -13.21
C ALA A 114 -3.88 -15.23 -13.80
N PHE A 115 -4.51 -14.07 -13.64
CA PHE A 115 -3.95 -12.78 -14.08
C PHE A 115 -2.63 -12.46 -13.36
N LEU A 116 -2.56 -12.64 -12.03
CA LEU A 116 -1.35 -12.43 -11.26
C LEU A 116 -0.22 -13.40 -11.67
N THR A 117 -0.57 -14.66 -11.95
CA THR A 117 0.40 -15.67 -12.41
C THR A 117 0.97 -15.32 -13.78
N ALA A 118 0.12 -14.90 -14.72
CA ALA A 118 0.54 -14.44 -16.05
C ALA A 118 1.46 -13.21 -15.98
N ASN A 119 1.31 -12.38 -14.94
CA ASN A 119 2.08 -11.15 -14.74
C ASN A 119 3.12 -11.25 -13.62
N ARG A 120 3.49 -12.47 -13.20
CA ARG A 120 4.35 -12.70 -12.02
C ARG A 120 5.67 -11.95 -12.08
N ALA A 121 6.37 -12.04 -13.21
CA ALA A 121 7.64 -11.34 -13.39
C ALA A 121 7.54 -9.81 -13.19
N ALA A 122 6.42 -9.21 -13.63
CA ALA A 122 6.17 -7.78 -13.41
C ALA A 122 5.86 -7.49 -11.93
N ALA A 123 5.04 -8.32 -11.28
CA ALA A 123 4.76 -8.19 -9.85
C ALA A 123 6.04 -8.28 -9.00
N ASP A 124 6.92 -9.25 -9.30
CA ASP A 124 8.17 -9.46 -8.57
C ASP A 124 9.15 -8.29 -8.77
N ALA A 125 9.17 -7.73 -9.98
CA ALA A 125 9.96 -6.54 -10.31
C ALA A 125 9.49 -5.31 -9.51
N LEU A 126 8.18 -5.16 -9.29
CA LEU A 126 7.63 -4.07 -8.48
C LEU A 126 8.10 -4.15 -7.04
N PHE A 127 7.97 -5.31 -6.40
CA PHE A 127 8.49 -5.53 -5.05
C PHE A 127 10.01 -5.35 -4.96
N SER A 128 10.72 -5.60 -6.05
CA SER A 128 12.16 -5.38 -6.11
C SER A 128 12.53 -3.89 -6.17
N ARG A 129 11.67 -3.05 -6.74
CA ARG A 129 11.82 -1.59 -6.87
C ARG A 129 11.47 -0.84 -5.59
N THR A 130 10.57 -1.39 -4.77
CA THR A 130 10.13 -0.79 -3.49
C THR A 130 11.14 -0.97 -2.36
N GLY A 131 12.15 -1.84 -2.53
CA GLY A 131 12.91 -2.42 -1.43
C GLY A 131 14.19 -1.70 -0.98
N ARG A 132 14.15 -0.40 -0.65
CA ARG A 132 15.18 0.21 0.22
C ARG A 132 14.64 0.32 1.65
N GLY A 133 14.64 -0.80 2.38
CA GLY A 133 14.26 -0.82 3.79
C GLY A 133 14.75 -2.08 4.52
N PRO A 134 15.03 -2.00 5.84
CA PRO A 134 15.36 -3.17 6.66
C PRO A 134 14.19 -4.17 6.70
N GLY A 135 14.50 -5.48 6.71
CA GLY A 135 13.50 -6.56 6.64
C GLY A 135 13.20 -7.09 5.24
N ARG A 136 13.92 -6.63 4.20
CA ARG A 136 13.81 -7.16 2.84
C ARG A 136 14.44 -8.55 2.73
N MET A 137 13.67 -9.53 2.27
CA MET A 137 14.21 -10.82 1.87
C MET A 137 15.06 -10.68 0.60
N PRO A 138 16.26 -11.29 0.53
CA PRO A 138 17.05 -11.34 -0.70
C PRO A 138 16.24 -11.95 -1.85
N SER A 139 16.40 -11.44 -3.07
CA SER A 139 15.67 -11.94 -4.25
C SER A 139 15.73 -13.46 -4.45
N PRO A 140 16.86 -14.16 -4.17
CA PRO A 140 16.87 -15.63 -4.21
C PRO A 140 15.91 -16.29 -3.21
N VAL A 141 15.80 -15.74 -2.00
CA VAL A 141 14.90 -16.24 -0.95
C VAL A 141 13.44 -16.03 -1.34
N LEU A 142 13.10 -14.84 -1.85
CA LEU A 142 11.75 -14.54 -2.33
C LEU A 142 11.31 -15.54 -3.43
N ARG A 143 12.16 -15.75 -4.44
CA ARG A 143 11.90 -16.71 -5.51
C ARG A 143 11.68 -18.14 -4.99
N ALA A 144 12.49 -18.58 -4.02
CA ALA A 144 12.33 -19.90 -3.41
C ALA A 144 10.97 -20.04 -2.69
N MET A 145 10.55 -19.01 -1.96
CA MET A 145 9.24 -18.99 -1.31
C MET A 145 8.07 -18.99 -2.30
N GLU A 146 8.20 -18.30 -3.43
CA GLU A 146 7.19 -18.34 -4.50
C GLU A 146 7.05 -19.73 -5.11
N ASN A 147 8.17 -20.39 -5.41
CA ASN A 147 8.17 -21.77 -5.88
C ASN A 147 7.46 -22.69 -4.87
N LEU A 148 7.74 -22.52 -3.57
CA LEU A 148 7.06 -23.27 -2.51
C LEU A 148 5.54 -23.03 -2.51
N LYS A 149 5.09 -21.78 -2.60
CA LYS A 149 3.66 -21.43 -2.70
C LYS A 149 3.00 -22.11 -3.91
N VAL A 150 3.64 -22.07 -5.07
CA VAL A 150 3.12 -22.69 -6.30
C VAL A 150 3.02 -24.21 -6.12
N ALA A 151 4.06 -24.85 -5.60
CA ALA A 151 4.07 -26.30 -5.35
C ALA A 151 2.94 -26.71 -4.38
N MET A 152 2.75 -25.97 -3.29
CA MET A 152 1.65 -26.21 -2.34
C MET A 152 0.27 -26.04 -2.98
N ARG A 153 0.10 -24.99 -3.78
CA ARG A 153 -1.16 -24.75 -4.51
C ARG A 153 -1.50 -25.91 -5.44
N LEU A 154 -0.54 -26.37 -6.23
CA LEU A 154 -0.72 -27.49 -7.14
C LEU A 154 -1.05 -28.77 -6.37
N ARG A 155 -0.31 -29.06 -5.29
CA ARG A 155 -0.56 -30.24 -4.47
C ARG A 155 -1.94 -30.25 -3.82
N LEU A 156 -2.43 -29.10 -3.36
CA LEU A 156 -3.77 -28.96 -2.79
C LEU A 156 -4.88 -29.14 -3.83
N LYS A 157 -4.63 -28.80 -5.11
CA LYS A 157 -5.58 -29.06 -6.21
C LYS A 157 -5.72 -30.55 -6.54
N GLU A 158 -4.69 -31.36 -6.26
CA GLU A 158 -4.71 -32.82 -6.49
C GLU A 158 -5.52 -33.59 -5.43
N GLY A 159 -6.03 -32.91 -4.39
CA GLY A 159 -6.84 -33.50 -3.33
C GLY A 159 -6.21 -33.38 -1.94
N GLU A 160 -6.84 -34.01 -0.95
CA GLU A 160 -6.43 -33.89 0.45
C GLU A 160 -4.98 -34.36 0.68
N ILE A 161 -4.28 -33.63 1.54
CA ILE A 161 -2.94 -34.00 1.98
C ILE A 161 -3.08 -35.00 3.13
N SER A 162 -2.46 -36.17 2.99
CA SER A 162 -2.45 -37.16 4.07
C SER A 162 -1.75 -36.61 5.31
N LYS A 163 -2.14 -37.07 6.50
CA LYS A 163 -1.50 -36.65 7.76
C LYS A 163 0.03 -36.87 7.77
N GLY A 164 0.49 -37.95 7.14
CA GLY A 164 1.92 -38.23 6.96
C GLY A 164 2.60 -37.16 6.11
N ALA A 165 2.08 -36.91 4.90
CA ALA A 165 2.64 -35.90 4.01
C ALA A 165 2.61 -34.48 4.61
N ALA A 166 1.57 -34.13 5.36
CA ALA A 166 1.50 -32.85 6.07
C ALA A 166 2.61 -32.72 7.13
N THR A 167 2.87 -33.81 7.88
CA THR A 167 3.97 -33.87 8.86
C THR A 167 5.32 -33.71 8.17
N ASP A 168 5.54 -34.37 7.04
CA ASP A 168 6.80 -34.29 6.29
C ASP A 168 7.05 -32.89 5.72
N ILE A 169 6.01 -32.26 5.16
CA ILE A 169 6.07 -30.88 4.65
C ILE A 169 6.40 -29.90 5.79
N ALA A 170 5.73 -30.03 6.93
CA ALA A 170 5.98 -29.18 8.09
C ALA A 170 7.44 -29.33 8.59
N ALA A 171 7.92 -30.57 8.74
CA ALA A 171 9.29 -30.85 9.16
C ALA A 171 10.34 -30.24 8.20
N ALA A 172 10.09 -30.26 6.89
CA ALA A 172 10.97 -29.64 5.91
C ALA A 172 11.01 -28.10 6.03
N ILE A 173 9.85 -27.46 6.29
CA ILE A 173 9.78 -26.01 6.51
C ILE A 173 10.48 -25.61 7.81
N ASP A 174 10.27 -26.38 8.89
CA ASP A 174 10.91 -26.14 10.18
C ASP A 174 12.43 -26.30 10.10
N ALA A 175 12.92 -27.29 9.35
CA ALA A 175 14.35 -27.45 9.10
C ALA A 175 14.93 -26.23 8.36
N ALA A 176 14.21 -25.68 7.37
CA ALA A 176 14.62 -24.46 6.69
C ALA A 176 14.63 -23.25 7.64
N ALA A 177 13.64 -23.13 8.54
CA ALA A 177 13.61 -22.07 9.55
C ALA A 177 14.82 -22.14 10.50
N GLN A 178 15.19 -23.34 10.97
CA GLN A 178 16.39 -23.53 11.81
C GLN A 178 17.68 -23.10 11.11
N VAL A 179 17.80 -23.34 9.80
CA VAL A 179 18.96 -22.86 9.01
C VAL A 179 19.02 -21.34 9.00
N ILE A 180 17.87 -20.68 8.82
CA ILE A 180 17.78 -19.21 8.84
C ILE A 180 18.16 -18.65 10.22
N GLU A 181 17.65 -19.24 11.30
CA GLU A 181 17.98 -18.80 12.67
C GLU A 181 19.48 -18.91 12.98
N LYS A 182 20.13 -19.98 12.51
CA LYS A 182 21.58 -20.21 12.66
C LYS A 182 22.45 -19.34 11.75
N SER A 183 21.86 -18.63 10.79
CA SER A 183 22.57 -17.74 9.87
C SER A 183 22.75 -16.31 10.38
N LYS A 184 22.26 -16.02 11.59
CA LYS A 184 22.49 -14.76 12.32
C LYS A 184 23.85 -14.76 13.00
#